data_AF-A0A850EMB3-F1
#
_entry.id   AF-A0A850EMB3-F1
#
_cell.length_a   1.000
_cell.length_b   1.000
_cell.length_c   1.000
_cell.angle_alpha   90.00
_cell.angle_beta   90.00
_cell.angle_gamma   90.00
#
_symmetry.space_group_name_H-M   'P 1'
#
loop_
_entity.id
_entity.type
_entity.pdbx_description
1 polymer ?
#
loop_
_entity_poly.entity_id
_entity_poly.type
_entity_poly.pdbx_seq_one_letter_code
_entity_poly.pdbx_strand_id
1 'polypeptide(L)'
;MLERENKISGVITWIGIINIAAGFILGLVFGRENVGLYSDTYEQIWSVTLLYWAAGFVSGMFFIGISEIIEQLHKINSKLGKEPEEDDLRLLSD
;
A
#
# COMPACT_ATOMS: atom_id res chain seq x y z
N MET A 1 -4.82 12.95 -6.46
CA MET A 1 -4.67 11.48 -6.52
C MET A 1 -4.87 10.76 -5.16
N LEU A 2 -5.17 11.46 -4.05
CA LEU A 2 -5.38 10.83 -2.72
C LEU A 2 -6.76 11.13 -2.12
N GLU A 3 -7.70 11.71 -2.86
CA GLU A 3 -9.08 11.84 -2.37
C GLU A 3 -9.78 10.49 -2.55
N ARG A 4 -9.76 9.70 -1.47
CA ARG A 4 -10.53 8.46 -1.35
C ARG A 4 -11.80 8.73 -0.56
N GLU A 5 -12.91 8.15 -1.03
CA GLU A 5 -14.21 8.30 -0.39
C GLU A 5 -14.23 7.49 0.91
N ASN A 6 -13.59 6.30 0.91
CA ASN A 6 -13.40 5.51 2.11
C ASN A 6 -12.11 5.90 2.86
N LYS A 7 -12.28 6.48 4.05
CA LYS A 7 -11.18 6.81 4.96
C LYS A 7 -10.28 5.62 5.28
N ILE A 8 -10.86 4.42 5.44
CA ILE A 8 -10.13 3.18 5.76
C ILE A 8 -9.21 2.80 4.60
N SER A 9 -9.73 2.89 3.36
CA SER A 9 -8.91 2.65 2.16
C SER A 9 -7.73 3.61 2.11
N GLY A 10 -7.96 4.90 2.36
CA GLY A 10 -6.90 5.91 2.39
C GLY A 10 -5.78 5.60 3.39
N VAL A 11 -6.14 5.16 4.59
CA VAL A 11 -5.15 4.79 5.62
C VAL A 11 -4.31 3.58 5.19
N ILE A 12 -4.94 2.54 4.62
CA ILE A 12 -4.22 1.34 4.18
C ILE A 12 -3.27 1.65 3.02
N THR A 13 -3.65 2.54 2.09
CA THR A 13 -2.74 3.01 1.04
C THR A 13 -1.49 3.67 1.65
N TRP A 14 -1.68 4.54 2.65
CA TRP A 14 -0.56 5.19 3.34
C TRP A 14 0.34 4.20 4.08
N ILE A 15 -0.25 3.20 4.75
CA ILE A 15 0.51 2.11 5.39
C ILE A 15 1.37 1.38 4.36
N GLY A 16 0.80 1.07 3.19
CA GLY A 16 1.55 0.45 2.09
C GLY A 16 2.74 1.29 1.65
N ILE A 17 2.56 2.60 1.43
CA ILE A 17 3.64 3.53 1.04
C ILE A 17 4.73 3.60 2.12
N ILE A 18 4.33 3.74 3.39
CA ILE A 18 5.26 3.78 4.52
C ILE A 18 6.05 2.47 4.61
N ASN A 19 5.41 1.32 4.36
CA ASN A 19 6.08 0.02 4.37
C ASN A 19 7.15 -0.08 3.27
N ILE A 20 6.88 0.41 2.06
CA ILE A 20 7.89 0.45 0.98
C ILE A 20 9.09 1.31 1.42
N ALA A 21 8.83 2.50 1.96
CA ALA A 21 9.88 3.40 2.43
C ALA A 21 10.69 2.80 3.60
N ALA A 22 10.01 2.18 4.56
CA ALA A 22 10.63 1.50 5.69
C ALA A 22 11.49 0.32 5.20
N GLY A 23 10.99 -0.52 4.30
CA GLY A 23 11.75 -1.63 3.71
C GLY A 23 13.02 -1.16 3.01
N PHE A 24 12.97 -0.01 2.33
CA PHE A 24 14.15 0.60 1.71
C PHE A 24 15.22 1.00 2.75
N ILE A 25 14.79 1.70 3.81
CA ILE A 25 15.68 2.15 4.91
C ILE A 25 16.26 0.94 5.66
N LEU A 26 15.42 -0.02 6.02
CA LEU A 26 15.84 -1.22 6.75
C LEU A 26 16.83 -2.07 5.94
N GLY A 27 16.67 -2.14 4.61
CA GLY A 27 17.65 -2.81 3.75
C GLY A 27 19.03 -2.16 3.80
N LEU A 28 19.10 -0.82 3.85
CA LEU A 28 20.38 -0.11 4.00
C LEU A 28 21.01 -0.35 5.38
N VAL A 29 20.20 -0.34 6.44
CA VAL A 29 20.68 -0.50 7.82
C VAL A 29 21.11 -1.94 8.09
N PHE A 30 20.27 -2.93 7.76
CA PHE A 30 20.53 -4.34 8.05
C PHE A 30 21.42 -5.03 7.01
N GLY A 31 21.56 -4.45 5.81
CA GLY A 31 22.52 -4.94 4.83
C GLY A 31 23.98 -4.61 5.17
N ARG A 32 24.23 -3.83 6.22
CA ARG A 32 25.58 -3.46 6.66
C ARG A 32 26.13 -4.50 7.63
N GLU A 33 27.18 -5.20 7.24
CA GLU A 33 27.84 -6.21 8.07
C GLU A 33 29.27 -5.78 8.42
N ASN A 34 29.71 -6.11 9.63
CA ASN A 34 31.09 -5.89 10.05
C ASN A 34 31.95 -7.03 9.52
N VAL A 35 32.86 -6.70 8.60
CA VAL A 35 33.78 -7.66 7.97
C VAL A 35 35.20 -7.55 8.52
N GLY A 36 35.46 -6.63 9.44
CA GLY A 36 36.77 -6.41 10.02
C GLY A 36 37.03 -7.31 11.24
N LEU A 37 38.16 -8.02 11.24
CA LEU A 37 38.58 -8.85 12.38
C LEU A 37 39.18 -8.03 13.54
N TYR A 38 39.77 -6.86 13.23
CA TYR A 38 40.46 -5.98 14.19
C TYR A 38 40.22 -4.47 13.95
N SER A 39 39.34 -4.11 13.00
CA SER A 39 38.94 -2.72 12.71
C SER A 39 37.45 -2.66 12.40
N ASP A 40 36.79 -1.55 12.71
CA ASP A 40 35.39 -1.31 12.32
C ASP A 40 35.30 -1.03 10.81
N THR A 41 35.42 -2.08 10.02
CA THR A 41 35.23 -2.06 8.57
C THR A 41 33.87 -2.65 8.25
N TYR A 42 32.99 -1.83 7.67
CA TYR A 42 31.66 -2.25 7.30
C TYR A 42 31.55 -2.38 5.79
N GLU A 43 31.02 -3.52 5.34
CA GLU A 43 30.68 -3.74 3.94
C GLU A 43 29.17 -3.91 3.78
N GLN A 44 28.68 -3.49 2.63
CA GLN A 44 27.28 -3.67 2.28
C GLN A 44 27.08 -5.01 1.61
N ILE A 45 26.32 -5.89 2.26
CA ILE A 45 25.80 -7.10 1.64
C ILE A 45 24.61 -6.72 0.75
N TRP A 46 24.88 -6.61 -0.55
CA TRP A 46 23.86 -6.25 -1.53
C TRP A 46 22.73 -7.27 -1.64
N SER A 47 22.99 -8.57 -1.41
CA SER A 47 21.93 -9.59 -1.44
C SER A 47 20.90 -9.39 -0.33
N VAL A 48 21.34 -9.09 0.89
CA VAL A 48 20.45 -8.78 2.03
C VAL A 48 19.69 -7.48 1.76
N THR A 49 20.40 -6.44 1.29
CA THR A 49 19.80 -5.14 0.97
C THR A 49 18.67 -5.27 -0.06
N LEU A 50 18.94 -5.97 -1.17
CA LEU A 50 17.96 -6.20 -2.24
C LEU A 50 16.79 -7.07 -1.77
N LEU A 51 17.03 -8.05 -0.89
CA LEU A 51 15.97 -8.86 -0.31
C LEU A 51 14.99 -8.00 0.49
N TYR A 52 15.48 -7.10 1.35
CA TYR A 52 14.63 -6.18 2.12
C TYR A 52 13.86 -5.22 1.22
N TRP A 53 14.49 -4.71 0.15
CA TRP A 53 13.81 -3.85 -0.81
C TRP A 53 12.70 -4.58 -1.55
N ALA A 54 12.98 -5.80 -2.04
CA ALA A 54 11.99 -6.62 -2.71
C ALA A 54 10.83 -6.98 -1.76
N ALA A 55 11.14 -7.40 -0.54
CA ALA A 55 10.13 -7.74 0.46
C ALA A 55 9.26 -6.54 0.84
N GLY A 56 9.87 -5.39 1.11
CA GLY A 56 9.15 -4.14 1.41
C GLY A 56 8.29 -3.66 0.24
N PHE A 57 8.82 -3.74 -0.98
CA PHE A 57 8.07 -3.38 -2.19
C PHE A 57 6.88 -4.31 -2.42
N VAL A 58 7.08 -5.63 -2.41
CA VAL A 58 6.00 -6.60 -2.64
C VAL A 58 4.93 -6.50 -1.56
N SER A 59 5.34 -6.41 -0.29
CA SER A 59 4.40 -6.25 0.83
C SER A 59 3.64 -4.93 0.76
N GLY A 60 4.33 -3.81 0.51
CA GLY A 60 3.69 -2.50 0.38
C GLY A 60 2.72 -2.43 -0.79
N MET A 61 3.09 -2.96 -1.95
CA MET A 61 2.20 -3.07 -3.11
C MET A 61 0.97 -3.94 -2.82
N PHE A 62 1.13 -5.01 -2.05
CA PHE A 62 0.01 -5.85 -1.62
C PHE A 62 -1.00 -5.08 -0.75
N PHE A 63 -0.53 -4.28 0.21
CA PHE A 63 -1.40 -3.41 1.02
C PHE A 63 -2.12 -2.37 0.18
N ILE A 64 -1.41 -1.73 -0.78
CA ILE A 64 -2.02 -0.76 -1.69
C ILE A 64 -3.12 -1.45 -2.53
N GLY A 65 -2.86 -2.64 -3.06
CA GLY A 65 -3.85 -3.43 -3.80
C GLY A 65 -5.09 -3.75 -2.97
N ILE A 66 -4.93 -4.21 -1.72
CA ILE A 66 -6.06 -4.43 -0.81
C ILE A 66 -6.84 -3.14 -0.56
N SER A 67 -6.15 -2.01 -0.40
CA SER A 67 -6.82 -0.72 -0.19
C SER A 67 -7.75 -0.36 -1.35
N GLU A 68 -7.36 -0.66 -2.58
CA GLU A 68 -8.18 -0.43 -3.78
C GLU A 68 -9.41 -1.32 -3.82
N ILE A 69 -9.27 -2.60 -3.45
CA ILE A 69 -10.40 -3.52 -3.36
C ILE A 69 -11.44 -2.99 -2.34
N ILE A 70 -10.99 -2.49 -1.19
CA ILE A 70 -11.87 -1.92 -0.16
C ILE A 70 -12.60 -0.66 -0.67
N GLU A 71 -11.90 0.22 -1.38
CA GLU A 71 -12.51 1.42 -1.98
C GLU A 71 -13.57 1.05 -3.00
N GLN A 72 -13.27 0.08 -3.87
CA GLN A 72 -14.22 -0.39 -4.89
C GLN A 72 -15.46 -1.01 -4.26
N LEU A 73 -15.28 -1.84 -3.23
CA LEU A 73 -16.41 -2.43 -2.51
C LEU A 73 -17.28 -1.36 -1.84
N HIS A 74 -16.66 -0.33 -1.27
CA HIS A 74 -17.38 0.81 -0.69
C HIS A 74 -18.22 1.54 -1.74
N LYS A 75 -17.65 1.79 -2.93
CA LYS A 75 -18.35 2.43 -4.06
C LYS A 75 -19.49 1.59 -4.63
N ILE A 76 -19.33 0.26 -4.66
CA ILE A 76 -20.39 -0.64 -5.10
C ILE A 76 -21.55 -0.60 -4.08
N ASN A 77 -21.24 -0.73 -2.80
CA ASN A 77 -22.23 -0.70 -1.74
C ASN A 77 -22.99 0.65 -1.68
N SER A 78 -22.28 1.78 -1.88
CA SER A 78 -22.93 3.10 -1.90
C SER A 78 -23.88 3.29 -3.08
N LYS A 79 -23.62 2.64 -4.23
CA LYS A 79 -24.52 2.64 -5.39
C LYS A 79 -25.72 1.71 -5.20
N LEU A 80 -25.53 0.54 -4.61
CA LEU A 80 -26.61 -0.41 -4.32
C LEU A 80 -27.56 0.10 -3.22
N GLY A 81 -27.07 0.91 -2.29
CA GLY A 81 -27.87 1.50 -1.22
C GLY A 81 -28.69 2.73 -1.62
N LYS A 82 -28.59 3.20 -2.87
CA LYS A 82 -29.46 4.26 -3.39
C LYS A 82 -30.73 3.62 -3.95
N GLU A 83 -31.88 3.97 -3.37
CA GLU A 83 -33.17 3.77 -4.04
C GLU A 83 -33.14 4.47 -5.41
N PRO A 84 -33.88 3.96 -6.42
CA PRO A 84 -33.86 4.54 -7.77
C PRO A 84 -34.13 6.04 -7.68
N GLU A 85 -33.28 6.84 -8.34
CA GLU A 85 -33.47 8.28 -8.41
C GLU A 85 -34.87 8.57 -8.99
N GLU A 86 -35.55 9.61 -8.48
CA GLU A 86 -36.91 9.97 -8.94
C GLU A 86 -37.01 10.12 -10.46
N ASP A 87 -35.89 10.41 -11.14
CA ASP A 87 -35.78 10.46 -12.61
C ASP A 87 -35.89 9.08 -13.28
N ASP A 88 -35.37 8.00 -12.69
CA ASP A 88 -35.54 6.63 -13.18
C ASP A 88 -36.99 6.15 -13.00
N LEU A 89 -37.63 6.57 -11.90
CA LEU A 89 -39.04 6.27 -11.62
C LEU A 89 -39.97 7.03 -12.59
N ARG A 90 -39.63 8.27 -12.96
CA ARG A 90 -40.38 9.06 -13.96
C ARG A 90 -40.34 8.42 -15.36
N LEU A 91 -39.21 7.85 -15.75
CA LEU A 91 -39.06 7.16 -17.05
C LEU A 91 -39.83 5.83 -17.13
N LEU A 92 -40.23 5.25 -16.00
CA LEU A 92 -41.07 4.05 -15.94
C LEU A 92 -42.57 4.35 -15.81
N SER A 93 -42.94 5.61 -15.57
CA SER A 93 -44.33 6.06 -15.41
C SER A 93 -44.95 6.70 -16.66
N ASP A 94 -44.16 6.94 -17.70
CA ASP A 94 -44.58 7.37 -19.05
C ASP A 94 -44.63 6.18 -20.03
#